data_AF-A0A3E0PX94-F1
#
_entry.id   AF-A0A3E0PX94-F1
#
_cell.length_a   1.000
_cell.length_b   1.000
_cell.length_c   1.000
_cell.angle_alpha   90.00
_cell.angle_beta   90.00
_cell.angle_gamma   90.00
#
_symmetry.space_group_name_H-M   'P 1'
#
loop_
_entity.id
_entity.type
_entity.pdbx_description
1 polymer ?
#
loop_
_entity_poly.entity_id
_entity_poly.type
_entity_poly.pdbx_seq_one_letter_code
_entity_poly.pdbx_strand_id
1 'polypeptide(L)' 'MTTETTATVVDGGLKLDVPLDLPNETRVRVAIIPDDSERDRRKQLWKEFLEYMNQHPVDSGGRRFTRDELYDHI' A
#
# COMPACT_ATOMS: atom_id res chain seq x y z
N MET A 1 -22.21 -3.12 19.17
CA MET A 1 -20.87 -3.03 19.78
C MET A 1 -19.92 -3.79 18.90
N THR A 2 -18.97 -3.09 18.28
CA THR A 2 -17.93 -3.71 17.45
C THR A 2 -16.68 -3.78 18.31
N THR A 3 -16.14 -4.99 18.49
CA THR A 3 -14.96 -5.25 19.34
C THR A 3 -13.69 -5.52 18.54
N GLU A 4 -13.77 -5.39 17.22
CA GLU A 4 -12.68 -5.61 16.28
C GLU A 4 -12.51 -4.37 15.40
N THR A 5 -11.26 -3.96 15.20
CA THR A 5 -10.89 -2.83 14.33
C THR A 5 -9.47 -3.05 13.80
N THR A 6 -9.12 -2.39 12.70
CA THR A 6 -7.76 -2.38 12.19
C THR A 6 -6.94 -1.27 12.86
N ALA A 7 -5.63 -1.48 12.92
CA ALA A 7 -4.71 -0.54 13.53
C ALA A 7 -3.34 -0.59 12.85
N THR A 8 -2.72 0.57 12.76
CA THR A 8 -1.34 0.70 12.30
C THR A 8 -0.39 0.80 13.50
N VAL A 9 0.72 0.06 13.47
CA VAL A 9 1.79 0.20 14.47
C VAL A 9 2.62 1.44 14.12
N VAL A 10 2.65 2.43 15.02
CA VAL A 10 3.42 3.69 14.88
C VAL A 10 4.20 3.92 16.17
N ASP A 11 5.53 4.04 16.06
CA ASP A 11 6.43 4.24 17.21
C ASP A 11 6.25 3.23 18.36
N GLY A 12 5.88 1.99 18.02
CA GLY A 12 5.61 0.92 19.00
C GLY A 12 4.23 0.98 19.66
N GLY A 13 3.40 1.97 19.35
CA GLY A 13 2.00 2.06 19.74
C GLY A 13 1.04 1.57 18.64
N LEU A 14 -0.18 1.18 19.03
CA LEU A 14 -1.27 0.88 18.08
C LEU A 14 -2.12 2.13 17.85
N LYS A 15 -2.12 2.64 16.62
CA LYS A 15 -3.04 3.69 16.17
C LYS A 15 -4.22 3.02 15.48
N LEU A 16 -5.39 3.03 16.12
CA LEU A 16 -6.61 2.47 15.54
C LEU A 16 -7.06 3.32 14.35
N ASP A 17 -7.50 2.68 13.27
CA ASP A 17 -8.04 3.37 12.11
C ASP A 17 -9.44 3.91 12.40
N VAL A 18 -10.21 3.16 13.21
CA VAL A 18 -11.55 3.52 13.70
C VAL A 18 -11.57 3.42 15.22
N PRO A 19 -12.14 4.42 15.94
CA PRO A 19 -12.30 4.36 17.39
C PRO A 19 -13.14 3.16 17.82
N LEU A 20 -12.73 2.50 18.91
CA LEU A 20 -13.56 1.49 19.56
C LEU A 20 -14.56 2.16 20.50
N ASP A 21 -15.82 1.74 20.42
CA ASP A 21 -16.90 2.20 21.30
C ASP A 21 -16.84 1.48 22.65
N LEU A 22 -15.80 1.80 23.43
CA LEU A 22 -15.57 1.25 24.76
C LEU A 22 -15.55 2.38 25.81
N PRO A 23 -16.09 2.15 27.01
CA PRO A 23 -15.99 3.12 28.09
C PRO A 23 -14.53 3.44 28.43
N ASN A 24 -14.29 4.65 28.93
CA ASN A 24 -12.96 5.03 29.39
C ASN A 24 -12.46 4.08 30.50
N GLU A 25 -11.14 3.89 30.57
CA GLU A 25 -10.47 2.99 31.54
C GLU A 25 -10.85 1.49 31.42
N THR A 26 -11.43 1.08 30.29
CA THR A 26 -11.70 -0.34 30.04
C THR A 26 -10.40 -1.10 29.77
N ARG A 27 -10.11 -2.12 30.59
CA ARG A 27 -9.01 -3.06 30.35
C ARG A 27 -9.39 -4.07 29.27
N VAL A 28 -8.60 -4.14 28.20
CA VAL A 28 -8.83 -5.05 27.08
C VAL A 28 -7.68 -6.03 26.89
N ARG A 29 -7.97 -7.19 26.30
CA ARG A 29 -6.96 -8.12 25.78
C ARG A 29 -6.82 -7.88 24.28
N VAL A 30 -5.59 -7.64 23.82
CA VAL A 30 -5.31 -7.34 22.41
C VAL A 30 -4.69 -8.58 21.75
N ALA A 31 -5.22 -8.95 20.58
CA ALA A 31 -4.58 -9.91 19.67
C ALA A 31 -4.12 -9.13 18.44
N ILE A 32 -2.82 -9.22 18.11
CA ILE A 32 -2.25 -8.56 16.94
C ILE A 32 -2.10 -9.61 15.85
N ILE A 33 -2.83 -9.42 14.77
CA ILE A 33 -2.75 -10.26 13.56
C ILE A 33 -2.21 -9.34 12.47
N PRO A 34 -1.01 -9.60 11.91
CA PRO A 34 -0.49 -8.82 10.80
C PRO A 34 -1.46 -8.88 9.63
N ASP A 35 -1.86 -7.71 9.13
CA ASP A 35 -2.69 -7.61 7.94
C ASP A 35 -1.80 -7.53 6.68
N ASP A 36 -1.61 -8.68 6.03
CA ASP A 36 -0.87 -8.77 4.77
C ASP A 36 -1.75 -8.43 3.54
N SER A 37 -3.05 -8.15 3.72
CA SER A 37 -3.99 -7.95 2.62
C SER A 37 -3.57 -6.80 1.68
N GLU A 38 -3.04 -5.71 2.23
CA GLU A 38 -2.58 -4.56 1.45
C GLU A 38 -1.26 -4.85 0.71
N ARG A 39 -0.39 -5.68 1.30
CA ARG A 39 0.84 -6.13 0.63
C ARG A 39 0.51 -7.04 -0.54
N ASP A 40 -0.41 -7.97 -0.35
CA ASP A 40 -0.81 -8.90 -1.40
C ASP A 40 -1.63 -8.22 -2.49
N ARG A 41 -2.51 -7.26 -2.13
CA ARG A 41 -3.19 -6.40 -3.09
C ARG A 41 -2.20 -5.59 -3.93
N ARG A 42 -1.16 -5.00 -3.34
CA ARG A 42 -0.12 -4.27 -4.09
C ARG A 42 0.65 -5.17 -5.05
N LYS A 43 1.01 -6.39 -4.65
CA LYS A 43 1.65 -7.36 -5.55
C LYS A 43 0.75 -7.72 -6.72
N GLN A 44 -0.54 -7.93 -6.46
CA GLN A 44 -1.53 -8.26 -7.48
C GLN A 44 -1.68 -7.11 -8.49
N LEU A 45 -1.86 -5.88 -8.00
CA LEU A 45 -1.94 -4.68 -8.86
C LEU A 45 -0.67 -4.46 -9.68
N TRP A 46 0.51 -4.71 -9.09
CA TRP A 46 1.78 -4.62 -9.82
C TRP A 46 1.89 -5.66 -10.93
N LYS A 47 1.42 -6.89 -10.67
CA LYS A 47 1.38 -7.95 -11.67
C LYS A 47 0.44 -7.58 -12.82
N GLU A 48 -0.76 -7.09 -12.52
CA GLU A 48 -1.73 -6.63 -13.52
C GLU A 48 -1.18 -5.48 -14.36
N PHE A 49 -0.47 -4.54 -13.74
CA PHE A 49 0.20 -3.44 -14.44
C PHE A 49 1.29 -3.94 -15.40
N LEU A 50 2.11 -4.90 -14.97
CA LEU A 50 3.14 -5.50 -15.83
C LEU A 50 2.53 -6.29 -16.99
N GLU A 51 1.46 -7.03 -16.73
CA GLU A 51 0.70 -7.74 -17.77
C GLU A 51 0.09 -6.76 -18.78
N TYR A 52 -0.48 -5.66 -18.30
CA TYR A 52 -1.00 -4.58 -19.14
C TYR A 52 0.10 -3.96 -20.02
N MET A 53 1.25 -3.62 -19.44
CA MET A 53 2.41 -3.09 -20.18
C MET A 53 2.94 -4.06 -21.24
N ASN A 54 2.88 -5.36 -20.99
CA ASN A 54 3.30 -6.38 -21.94
C ASN A 54 2.29 -6.55 -23.09
N GLN A 55 1.00 -6.38 -22.81
CA GLN A 55 -0.08 -6.43 -23.82
C GLN A 55 -0.23 -5.12 -24.62
N HIS A 56 0.13 -4.01 -24.00
CA HIS A 56 0.11 -2.67 -24.58
C HIS A 56 1.52 -2.07 -24.53
N PRO A 57 2.47 -2.60 -25.32
CA PRO A 57 3.79 -2.02 -25.40
C PRO A 57 3.65 -0.55 -25.78
N VAL A 58 4.19 0.33 -24.93
CA VAL A 58 4.27 1.75 -25.25
C VAL A 58 5.20 1.88 -26.44
N ASP A 59 4.62 2.10 -27.62
CA ASP A 59 5.36 2.37 -28.84
C ASP A 59 5.99 3.77 -28.73
N SER A 60 7.10 3.84 -28.02
CA SER A 60 7.90 5.05 -27.80
C SER A 60 8.66 5.47 -29.06
N GLY A 61 8.35 4.92 -30.24
CA GLY A 61 9.09 5.14 -31.47
C GLY A 61 10.56 4.71 -31.37
N GLY A 62 10.91 3.88 -30.37
CA GLY A 62 12.22 3.26 -30.23
C GLY A 62 13.40 4.21 -30.01
N ARG A 63 13.21 5.46 -29.57
CA ARG A 63 14.34 6.32 -29.19
C ARG A 63 14.67 6.16 -27.71
N ARG A 64 15.72 5.38 -27.47
CA ARG A 64 16.35 5.27 -26.15
C ARG A 64 17.15 6.54 -25.91
N PHE A 65 16.55 7.52 -25.23
CA PHE A 65 17.27 8.71 -24.78
C PHE A 65 18.34 8.29 -23.77
N THR A 66 19.58 8.59 -24.08
CA THR A 66 20.66 8.60 -23.10
C THR A 66 20.41 9.70 -22.07
N ARG A 67 21.03 9.60 -20.89
CA ARG A 67 20.83 10.56 -19.80
C ARG A 67 21.07 12.01 -20.24
N ASP A 68 22.02 12.21 -21.15
CA ASP A 68 22.41 13.54 -21.63
C ASP A 68 21.38 14.11 -22.63
N GLU A 69 20.75 13.26 -23.46
CA GLU A 69 19.69 13.68 -24.39
C GLU A 69 18.38 14.08 -23.68
N LEU A 70 18.18 13.63 -22.44
CA LEU A 70 17.01 14.03 -21.64
C LEU A 70 17.14 15.45 -21.07
N TYR A 71 18.36 15.96 -20.90
CA TYR A 71 18.62 17.29 -20.33
C TYR A 71 18.50 18.42 -21.35
N ASP A 72 18.73 18.15 -22.64
CA ASP A 72 18.70 19.17 -23.70
C ASP A 72 17.29 19.52 -24.22
N HIS A 73 16.26 18.79 -23.79
CA HIS A 73 14.86 18.96 -24.24
C HIS A 73 13.92 19.56 -23.18
N ILE A 74 14.45 20.19 -22.12
CA ILE A 74 13.68 20.86 -21.05
C ILE A 74 13.83 22.38 -21.14
#